data_AF-A0A6B3ETL3-F1
#
_entry.id   AF-A0A6B3ETL3-F1
#
_cell.length_a   1.000
_cell.length_b   1.000
_cell.length_c   1.000
_cell.angle_alpha   90.00
_cell.angle_beta   90.00
_cell.angle_gamma   90.00
#
_symmetry.space_group_name_H-M   'P 1'
#
loop_
_entity.id
_entity.type
_entity.pdbx_description
1 polymer ?
#
loop_
_entity_poly.entity_id
_entity_poly.type
_entity_poly.pdbx_seq_one_letter_code
_entity_poly.pdbx_strand_id
1 'polypeptide(L)' 'MGLEEKLPSGFLLTTVEQAAGWVRKSSMFPATFGLACCAIEMMTTGAGR' A
#
# COMPACT_ATOMS: atom_id res chain seq x y z
N MET A 1 10.44 13.33 -8.90
CA MET A 1 11.89 13.58 -9.05
C MET A 1 12.48 13.74 -7.65
N GLY A 2 12.79 12.63 -6.99
CA GLY A 2 13.12 12.63 -5.56
C GLY A 2 14.44 11.93 -5.30
N LEU A 3 15.36 12.62 -4.62
CA LEU A 3 16.56 12.12 -3.93
C LEU A 3 17.60 11.27 -4.70
N GLU A 4 17.30 10.76 -5.89
CA GLU A 4 18.19 9.90 -6.70
C GLU A 4 19.42 10.64 -7.25
N GLU A 5 19.33 11.96 -7.49
CA GLU A 5 20.40 12.75 -8.12
C GLU A 5 21.57 13.09 -7.14
N LYS A 6 21.42 12.86 -5.83
CA LYS A 6 22.38 13.39 -4.83
C LYS A 6 23.11 12.37 -3.95
N LEU A 7 22.82 11.06 -4.02
CA LEU A 7 23.48 10.08 -3.14
C LEU A 7 23.98 8.81 -3.88
N PRO A 8 25.27 8.44 -3.73
CA PRO A 8 25.81 7.17 -4.22
C PRO A 8 25.50 6.04 -3.23
N SER A 9 24.28 5.49 -3.22
CA SER A 9 23.92 4.43 -2.26
C SER A 9 22.75 3.55 -2.70
N GLY A 10 22.87 2.94 -3.88
CA GLY A 10 21.85 2.06 -4.49
C GLY A 10 21.42 0.82 -3.66
N PHE A 11 22.10 0.46 -2.56
CA PHE A 11 21.66 -0.62 -1.65
C PHE A 11 20.87 -0.10 -0.44
N LEU A 12 21.20 1.10 0.04
CA LEU A 12 20.46 1.71 1.15
C LEU A 12 19.14 2.32 0.66
N LEU A 13 19.12 2.87 -0.55
CA LEU A 13 17.87 3.38 -1.13
C LEU A 13 16.91 2.24 -1.50
N THR A 14 17.38 1.07 -1.98
CA THR A 14 16.48 -0.06 -2.28
C THR A 14 15.83 -0.62 -1.02
N THR A 15 16.57 -0.73 0.08
CA THR A 15 16.01 -1.18 1.36
C THR A 15 15.01 -0.17 1.94
N VAL A 16 15.29 1.14 1.83
CA VAL A 16 14.36 2.19 2.25
C VAL A 16 13.12 2.24 1.36
N GLU A 17 13.28 2.09 0.04
CA GLU A 17 12.15 2.09 -0.89
C GLU A 17 11.30 0.82 -0.71
N GLN A 18 11.93 -0.33 -0.50
CA GLN A 18 11.26 -1.59 -0.17
C GLN A 18 10.51 -1.50 1.16
N ALA A 19 11.10 -0.88 2.19
CA ALA A 19 10.43 -0.63 3.46
C ALA A 19 9.23 0.34 3.29
N ALA A 20 9.41 1.44 2.56
CA ALA A 20 8.34 2.39 2.29
C ALA A 20 7.20 1.80 1.44
N GLY A 21 7.52 0.87 0.51
CA GLY A 21 6.55 0.10 -0.24
C GLY A 21 5.79 -0.90 0.64
N TRP A 22 6.50 -1.58 1.55
CA TRP A 22 5.91 -2.51 2.50
C TRP A 22 4.96 -1.81 3.48
N VAL A 23 5.33 -0.64 4.01
CA VAL A 23 4.48 0.13 4.93
C VAL A 23 3.17 0.55 4.24
N ARG A 24 3.23 1.05 3.00
CA ARG A 24 2.03 1.43 2.25
C ARG A 24 1.12 0.24 1.92
N LYS A 25 1.71 -0.92 1.61
CA LYS A 25 0.96 -2.16 1.32
C LYS A 25 0.36 -2.80 2.57
N SER A 26 1.01 -2.66 3.73
CA SER A 26 0.53 -3.24 4.98
C SER A 26 -0.52 -2.37 5.69
N SER A 27 -0.61 -1.07 5.37
CA SER A 27 -1.56 -0.13 5.98
C SER A 27 -2.45 0.54 4.93
N MET A 28 -3.07 -0.29 4.08
CA MET A 28 -4.05 0.18 3.10
C MET A 28 -5.37 0.46 3.84
N PHE A 29 -5.89 1.68 3.78
CA PHE A 29 -7.24 2.01 4.24
C PHE A 29 -8.18 2.05 3.03
N PRO A 30 -8.85 0.95 2.69
CA PRO A 30 -9.70 0.89 1.50
C PRO A 30 -10.95 1.76 1.70
N ALA A 31 -11.16 2.71 0.78
CA ALA A 31 -12.43 3.41 0.67
C ALA A 31 -13.37 2.61 -0.24
N THR A 32 -14.28 1.84 0.34
CA THR A 32 -15.24 1.01 -0.41
C THR A 32 -16.50 1.82 -0.76
N PHE A 33 -16.69 2.11 -2.04
CA PHE A 33 -17.94 2.71 -2.54
C PHE A 33 -18.95 1.61 -2.88
N GLY A 34 -19.86 1.33 -1.97
CA GLY A 34 -20.82 0.23 -2.06
C GLY A 34 -22.05 0.54 -2.93
N LEU A 35 -21.86 0.65 -4.25
CA LEU A 35 -22.92 1.12 -5.16
C LEU A 35 -23.90 0.02 -5.63
N ALA A 36 -23.56 -1.27 -5.46
CA ALA A 36 -24.37 -2.39 -5.93
C ALA A 36 -24.06 -3.67 -5.11
N CYS A 37 -24.45 -4.84 -5.61
CA CYS A 37 -24.25 -6.15 -4.97
C CYS A 37 -22.78 -6.46 -4.60
N CYS A 38 -21.79 -5.92 -5.32
CA CYS A 38 -20.38 -6.09 -4.96
C CYS A 38 -19.99 -5.44 -3.61
N ALA A 39 -20.83 -4.55 -3.07
CA ALA A 39 -20.63 -3.96 -1.76
C ALA A 39 -20.65 -5.03 -0.65
N ILE A 40 -21.56 -6.00 -0.76
CA ILE A 40 -21.81 -7.01 0.26
C ILE A 40 -20.63 -7.99 0.31
N GLU A 41 -20.08 -8.35 -0.86
CA GLU A 41 -18.87 -9.16 -0.99
C GLU A 41 -17.64 -8.47 -0.40
N MET A 42 -17.50 -7.15 -0.59
CA MET A 42 -16.41 -6.38 0.00
C MET A 42 -16.53 -6.26 1.54
N MET A 43 -17.75 -6.17 2.09
CA MET A 43 -17.98 -6.14 3.54
C MET A 43 -17.59 -7.46 4.22
N THR A 44 -17.94 -8.60 3.62
CA THR A 44 -17.58 -9.92 4.17
C THR A 44 -16.09 -10.21 4.07
N THR A 45 -15.38 -9.60 3.11
CA THR A 45 -13.91 -9.71 2.99
C THR A 45 -13.18 -9.09 4.19
N GLY A 46 -13.73 -8.05 4.81
CA GLY A 46 -13.19 -7.41 6.01
C GLY A 46 -13.81 -7.91 7.33
N ALA A 47 -14.87 -8.71 7.27
CA ALA A 47 -15.53 -9.25 8.45
C ALA A 47 -14.80 -10.50 8.96
N GLY A 48 -14.89 -10.75 10.27
CA GLY A 48 -14.57 -12.05 10.83
C GLY A 48 -15.51 -13.10 10.25
N ARG A 49 -14.97 -14.27 9.91
CA ARG A 49 -15.68 -15.35 9.21
C ARG A 49 -16.91 -15.82 10.00
#